data_AF-A0A6G2V9V3-F1
#
_entry.id   AF-A0A6G2V9V3-F1
#
_cell.length_a   1.000
_cell.length_b   1.000
_cell.length_c   1.000
_cell.angle_alpha   90.00
_cell.angle_beta   90.00
_cell.angle_gamma   90.00
#
_symmetry.space_group_name_H-M   'P 1'
#
loop_
_entity.id
_entity.type
_entity.pdbx_description
1 polymer ?
#
loop_
_entity_poly.entity_id
_entity_poly.type
_entity_poly.pdbx_seq_one_letter_code
_entity_poly.pdbx_strand_id
1 'polypeptide(L)'
;MRAAYGFRANTEEDQERLAEWLAAELCPVELSRDRLGAAVVARCRNEHIEPPAPGRVGRLVGKAVTDFEAQFCRSRMERISHATRSRLEDLVAGSGDRAPGPATTLKSRFVGVTAGLGTPGR
;
A
#
# COMPACT_ATOMS: atom_id res chain seq x y z
N MET A 1 20.43 18.34 -24.27
CA MET A 1 19.00 18.56 -24.60
C MET A 1 18.08 18.16 -23.42
N ARG A 2 18.37 18.61 -22.19
CA ARG A 2 17.65 18.18 -20.96
C ARG A 2 17.13 19.36 -20.11
N ALA A 3 17.92 20.43 -19.96
CA ALA A 3 17.47 21.67 -19.31
C ALA A 3 16.40 22.45 -20.13
N ALA A 4 16.27 22.19 -21.43
CA ALA A 4 15.34 22.88 -22.32
C ALA A 4 13.86 22.45 -22.13
N TYR A 5 13.59 21.36 -21.41
CA TYR A 5 12.24 20.81 -21.18
C TYR A 5 11.74 21.01 -19.74
N GLY A 6 12.45 21.77 -18.91
CA GLY A 6 12.02 22.10 -17.54
C GLY A 6 12.12 20.98 -16.51
N PHE A 7 12.74 19.84 -16.85
CA PHE A 7 12.90 18.73 -15.91
C PHE A 7 13.99 19.02 -14.86
N ARG A 8 13.62 18.94 -13.57
CA ARG A 8 14.56 19.00 -12.44
C ARG A 8 15.04 17.60 -12.03
N ALA A 9 16.26 17.53 -11.50
CA ALA A 9 16.80 16.30 -10.95
C ALA A 9 15.93 15.82 -9.78
N ASN A 10 15.71 14.51 -9.73
CA ASN A 10 14.96 13.85 -8.67
C ASN A 10 15.78 13.85 -7.38
N THR A 11 15.43 14.73 -6.43
CA THR A 11 16.11 14.79 -5.12
C THR A 11 15.53 13.76 -4.15
N GLU A 12 16.24 13.47 -3.05
CA GLU A 12 15.73 12.59 -1.99
C GLU A 12 14.44 13.16 -1.36
N GLU A 13 14.33 14.47 -1.25
CA GLU A 13 13.12 15.14 -0.77
C GLU A 13 11.93 14.93 -1.72
N ASP A 14 12.16 14.97 -3.03
CA ASP A 14 11.12 14.68 -4.02
C ASP A 14 10.65 13.21 -3.90
N GLN A 15 11.56 12.29 -3.55
CA GLN A 15 11.24 10.88 -3.32
C GLN A 15 10.38 10.68 -2.06
N GLU A 16 10.71 11.39 -0.99
CA GLU A 16 9.93 11.33 0.25
C GLU A 16 8.51 11.86 0.03
N ARG A 17 8.36 13.02 -0.62
CA ARG A 17 7.04 13.56 -0.98
C ARG A 17 6.22 12.62 -1.86
N LEU A 18 6.86 11.92 -2.82
CA LEU A 18 6.19 10.92 -3.65
C LEU A 18 5.72 9.71 -2.83
N ALA A 19 6.52 9.25 -1.86
CA ALA A 19 6.16 8.14 -0.99
C ALA A 19 5.02 8.51 -0.03
N GLU A 20 5.05 9.72 0.55
CA GLU A 20 3.98 10.24 1.39
C GLU A 20 2.67 10.37 0.63
N TRP A 21 2.72 10.96 -0.58
CA TRP A 21 1.55 11.06 -1.44
C TRP A 21 0.98 9.70 -1.82
N LEU A 22 1.83 8.74 -2.17
CA LEU A 22 1.39 7.37 -2.46
C LEU A 22 0.66 6.75 -1.28
N ALA A 23 1.21 6.89 -0.07
CA ALA A 23 0.63 6.32 1.15
C ALA A 23 -0.71 6.98 1.53
N ALA A 24 -0.81 8.31 1.37
CA ALA A 24 -1.99 9.08 1.77
C ALA A 24 -3.16 8.98 0.77
N GLU A 25 -2.88 9.04 -0.53
CA GLU A 25 -3.91 9.26 -1.55
C GLU A 25 -4.20 8.02 -2.41
N LEU A 26 -3.18 7.20 -2.71
CA LEU A 26 -3.32 6.09 -3.65
C LEU A 26 -3.41 4.72 -2.98
N CYS A 27 -2.59 4.43 -1.97
CA CYS A 27 -2.63 3.16 -1.25
C CYS A 27 -4.00 2.83 -0.61
N PRO A 28 -4.83 3.81 -0.18
CA PRO A 28 -6.18 3.51 0.30
C PRO A 28 -7.13 2.94 -0.78
N VAL A 29 -6.89 3.23 -2.06
CA VAL A 29 -7.81 2.89 -3.18
C VAL A 29 -7.22 1.91 -4.19
N GLU A 30 -5.89 1.80 -4.26
CA GLU A 30 -5.17 0.92 -5.19
C GLU A 30 -3.97 0.28 -4.49
N LEU A 31 -3.92 -1.05 -4.51
CA LEU A 31 -2.85 -1.85 -3.89
C LEU A 31 -1.97 -2.56 -4.92
N SER A 32 -2.33 -2.50 -6.21
CA SER A 32 -1.51 -3.04 -7.29
C SER A 32 -0.21 -2.25 -7.42
N ARG A 33 0.92 -2.92 -7.12
CA ARG A 33 2.26 -2.33 -7.20
C ARG A 33 2.59 -1.80 -8.60
N ASP A 34 2.11 -2.47 -9.65
CA ASP A 34 2.32 -2.03 -11.03
C ASP A 34 1.58 -0.73 -11.34
N ARG A 35 0.33 -0.60 -10.85
CA ARG A 35 -0.46 0.63 -11.01
C ARG A 35 0.09 1.78 -10.18
N LEU A 36 0.55 1.50 -8.96
CA LEU A 36 1.25 2.48 -8.13
C LEU A 36 2.55 2.95 -8.80
N GLY A 37 3.32 2.03 -9.40
CA GLY A 37 4.53 2.36 -10.15
C GLY A 37 4.23 3.24 -11.37
N ALA A 38 3.18 2.92 -12.13
CA ALA A 38 2.74 3.75 -13.25
C ALA A 38 2.29 5.15 -12.81
N ALA A 39 1.61 5.26 -11.67
CA ALA A 39 1.18 6.53 -11.10
C ALA A 39 2.35 7.41 -10.66
N VAL A 40 3.40 6.84 -10.06
CA VAL A 40 4.65 7.58 -9.74
C VAL A 40 5.27 8.17 -11.00
N VAL A 41 5.41 7.37 -12.05
CA VAL A 41 6.00 7.83 -13.31
C VAL A 41 5.15 8.92 -13.96
N ALA A 42 3.83 8.80 -13.93
CA ALA A 42 2.91 9.82 -14.43
C ALA A 42 3.02 11.13 -13.63
N ARG A 43 3.10 11.05 -12.29
CA ARG A 43 3.24 12.22 -11.42
C ARG A 43 4.59 12.92 -11.61
N CYS A 44 5.70 12.19 -11.71
CA CYS A 44 7.00 12.78 -12.02
C CYS A 44 6.97 13.57 -13.34
N ARG A 45 6.26 13.07 -14.37
CA ARG A 45 6.10 13.80 -15.64
C ARG A 45 5.31 15.11 -15.46
N ASN A 46 4.23 15.10 -14.67
CA ASN A 46 3.43 16.30 -14.41
C ASN A 46 4.19 17.35 -13.59
N GLU A 47 4.99 16.91 -12.62
CA GLU A 47 5.79 17.81 -11.78
C GLU A 47 7.13 18.21 -12.43
N HIS A 48 7.36 17.80 -13.68
CA HIS A 48 8.63 18.00 -14.40
C HIS A 48 9.83 17.52 -13.56
N ILE A 49 9.69 16.40 -12.88
CA ILE A 49 10.77 15.73 -12.15
C ILE A 49 11.29 14.59 -13.02
N GLU A 50 12.62 14.43 -13.07
CA GLU A 50 13.19 13.29 -13.77
C GLU A 50 12.65 11.97 -13.17
N PRO A 51 12.08 11.07 -14.00
CA PRO A 51 11.56 9.81 -13.49
C PRO A 51 12.70 9.03 -12.81
N PRO A 52 12.53 8.59 -11.55
CA PRO A 52 13.53 7.78 -10.91
C PRO A 52 13.71 6.46 -11.66
N ALA A 53 14.89 5.85 -11.57
CA ALA A 53 15.15 4.55 -12.17
C ALA A 53 14.05 3.54 -11.76
N PRO A 54 13.63 2.61 -12.63
CA PRO A 54 12.50 1.71 -12.36
C PRO A 54 12.69 0.88 -11.07
N GLY A 55 13.93 0.48 -10.77
CA GLY A 55 14.24 -0.20 -9.50
C GLY A 55 14.05 0.68 -8.25
N ARG A 56 14.18 2.01 -8.39
CA ARG A 56 13.92 2.98 -7.33
C ARG A 56 12.42 3.29 -7.19
N VAL A 57 11.67 3.30 -8.30
CA VAL A 57 10.19 3.37 -8.28
C VAL A 57 9.62 2.20 -7.47
N GLY A 58 10.07 0.98 -7.72
CA GLY A 58 9.61 -0.20 -6.98
C GLY A 58 9.88 -0.10 -5.46
N ARG A 59 11.03 0.48 -5.08
CA ARG A 59 11.35 0.73 -3.66
C ARG A 59 10.44 1.77 -3.02
N LEU A 60 10.13 2.86 -3.73
CA LEU A 60 9.21 3.89 -3.26
C LEU A 60 7.80 3.34 -3.06
N VAL A 61 7.31 2.57 -4.03
CA VAL A 61 6.02 1.89 -3.92
C VAL A 61 6.02 0.93 -2.72
N GLY A 62 7.08 0.13 -2.55
CA GLY A 62 7.20 -0.78 -1.41
C GLY A 62 7.20 -0.06 -0.05
N LYS A 63 7.90 1.08 0.05
CA LYS A 63 7.91 1.92 1.25
C LYS A 63 6.52 2.47 1.53
N ALA A 64 5.89 3.11 0.53
CA ALA A 64 4.57 3.73 0.69
C ALA A 64 3.49 2.73 1.11
N VAL A 65 3.49 1.52 0.53
CA VAL A 65 2.57 0.45 0.90
C VAL A 65 2.80 0.01 2.34
N THR A 66 4.04 -0.23 2.74
CA THR A 66 4.38 -0.62 4.12
C THR A 66 3.94 0.44 5.13
N ASP A 67 4.21 1.71 4.82
CA ASP A 67 3.86 2.85 5.68
C ASP A 67 2.33 2.98 5.82
N PHE A 68 1.60 2.85 4.71
CA PHE A 68 0.14 2.84 4.70
C PHE A 68 -0.44 1.69 5.52
N GLU A 69 0.04 0.46 5.33
CA GLU A 69 -0.42 -0.72 6.06
C GLU A 69 -0.21 -0.56 7.57
N ALA A 70 0.95 -0.06 7.99
CA ALA A 70 1.24 0.20 9.39
C ALA A 70 0.30 1.26 9.98
N GLN A 71 0.07 2.37 9.26
CA GLN A 71 -0.84 3.43 9.70
C GLN A 71 -2.29 2.93 9.77
N PHE A 72 -2.73 2.19 8.77
CA PHE A 72 -4.06 1.61 8.71
C PHE A 72 -4.29 0.65 9.88
N CYS A 73 -3.37 -0.30 10.09
CA CYS A 73 -3.45 -1.24 11.22
C CYS A 73 -3.52 -0.51 12.55
N ARG A 74 -2.66 0.48 12.79
CA ARG A 74 -2.69 1.30 14.02
C ARG A 74 -4.02 2.01 14.21
N SER A 75 -4.51 2.73 13.20
CA SER A 75 -5.80 3.44 13.27
C SER A 75 -6.98 2.49 13.51
N ARG A 76 -6.97 1.31 12.89
CA ARG A 76 -8.00 0.30 13.12
C ARG A 76 -7.92 -0.28 14.53
N MET A 77 -6.72 -0.53 15.05
CA MET A 77 -6.51 -1.00 16.42
C MET A 77 -6.97 0.02 17.46
N GLU A 78 -6.75 1.32 17.25
CA GLU A 78 -7.21 2.39 18.15
C GLU A 78 -8.75 2.44 18.25
N ARG A 79 -9.46 2.07 17.18
CA ARG A 79 -10.94 2.01 17.17
C ARG A 79 -11.50 0.79 17.92
N ILE A 80 -10.67 -0.19 18.25
CA ILE A 80 -11.08 -1.37 19.01
C ILE A 80 -10.86 -1.07 20.49
N SER A 81 -11.94 -1.14 21.29
CA SER A 81 -11.85 -0.89 22.72
C SER A 81 -10.90 -1.89 23.39
N HIS A 82 -10.22 -1.45 24.47
CA HIS A 82 -9.36 -2.33 25.25
C HIS A 82 -10.11 -3.58 25.74
N ALA A 83 -11.36 -3.41 26.19
CA ALA A 83 -12.19 -4.52 26.65
C ALA A 83 -12.46 -5.55 25.54
N THR A 84 -12.70 -5.11 24.30
CA THR A 84 -12.88 -6.02 23.16
C THR A 84 -11.57 -6.75 22.83
N ARG A 85 -10.43 -6.06 22.93
CA ARG A 85 -9.11 -6.65 22.66
C ARG A 85 -8.75 -7.73 23.69
N SER A 86 -8.89 -7.44 24.98
CA SER A 86 -8.64 -8.44 26.03
C SER A 86 -9.53 -9.67 25.89
N ARG A 87 -10.82 -9.51 25.56
CA ARG A 87 -11.70 -10.65 25.32
C ARG A 87 -11.26 -11.53 24.14
N LEU A 88 -10.70 -10.94 23.09
CA LEU A 88 -10.15 -11.70 21.97
C LEU A 88 -8.86 -12.43 22.37
N GLU A 89 -7.99 -11.79 23.15
CA GLU A 89 -6.77 -12.39 23.69
C GLU A 89 -7.10 -13.60 24.60
N ASP A 90 -8.09 -13.45 25.49
CA ASP A 90 -8.58 -14.53 26.35
C ASP A 90 -9.12 -15.71 25.54
N LEU A 91 -9.86 -15.46 24.45
CA LEU A 91 -10.37 -16.49 23.54
C LEU A 91 -9.24 -17.24 22.84
N VAL A 92 -8.20 -16.53 22.37
CA VAL A 92 -7.04 -17.14 21.72
C VAL A 92 -6.25 -17.99 22.72
N ALA A 93 -5.99 -17.46 23.93
CA ALA A 93 -5.32 -18.20 25.00
C ALA A 93 -6.09 -19.45 25.42
N GLY A 94 -7.42 -19.35 25.53
CA GLY A 94 -8.30 -20.48 25.85
C GLY A 94 -8.43 -21.51 24.72
N SER A 95 -8.15 -21.14 23.46
CA SER A 95 -8.15 -22.07 22.33
C SER A 95 -6.89 -22.94 22.24
N GLY A 96 -5.80 -22.55 22.92
CA GLY A 96 -4.53 -23.27 22.96
C GLY A 96 -4.51 -24.51 23.86
N ASP A 97 -5.54 -24.72 24.68
CA ASP A 97 -5.66 -25.89 25.57
C ASP A 97 -6.44 -27.06 24.94
N ARG A 98 -6.95 -26.91 23.72
CA ARG A 98 -7.53 -28.03 22.98
C ARG A 98 -6.42 -28.78 22.26
N ALA A 99 -6.14 -30.01 22.70
CA ALA A 99 -5.27 -30.96 22.00
C ALA A 99 -5.47 -30.90 20.47
N PRO A 100 -4.40 -30.97 19.65
CA PRO A 100 -4.48 -30.71 18.23
C PRO A 100 -5.42 -31.70 17.53
N GLY A 101 -6.63 -31.24 17.21
CA GLY A 101 -7.48 -31.86 16.19
C GLY A 101 -6.86 -31.62 14.80
N PRO A 102 -7.14 -32.47 13.80
CA PRO A 102 -6.45 -32.44 12.53
C PRO A 102 -6.57 -31.06 11.89
N ALA A 103 -5.40 -30.48 11.57
CA ALA A 103 -5.25 -29.15 11.01
C ALA A 103 -6.09 -29.00 9.73
N THR A 104 -7.26 -28.37 9.87
CA THR A 104 -8.04 -27.97 8.70
C THR A 104 -7.43 -26.68 8.19
N THR A 105 -6.65 -26.79 7.12
CA THR A 105 -6.08 -25.67 6.37
C THR A 105 -7.18 -24.65 6.05
N LEU A 106 -7.15 -23.53 6.75
CA LEU A 106 -8.00 -22.38 6.44
C LEU A 106 -7.43 -21.73 5.18
N LYS A 107 -7.98 -22.07 4.01
CA LYS A 107 -7.67 -21.37 2.76
C LYS A 107 -8.15 -19.92 2.89
N SER A 108 -7.22 -19.01 3.14
CA SER A 108 -7.44 -17.57 3.08
C SER A 108 -7.96 -17.21 1.69
N ARG A 109 -9.25 -16.84 1.60
CA ARG A 109 -9.83 -16.22 0.42
C ARG A 109 -9.63 -14.72 0.55
N PHE A 110 -8.49 -14.23 0.09
CA PHE A 110 -8.37 -12.82 -0.24
C PHE A 110 -9.10 -12.60 -1.58
N VAL A 111 -10.33 -12.07 -1.51
CA VAL A 111 -11.07 -11.67 -2.70
C VAL A 111 -10.39 -10.41 -3.24
N GLY A 112 -9.62 -10.59 -4.31
CA GLY A 112 -9.16 -9.47 -5.13
C GLY A 112 -10.37 -8.75 -5.71
N VAL A 113 -10.60 -7.53 -5.27
CA VAL A 113 -11.47 -6.58 -5.96
C VAL A 113 -10.85 -6.36 -7.34
N THR A 114 -11.47 -6.93 -8.36
CA THR A 114 -11.12 -6.65 -9.75
C THR A 114 -11.84 -5.36 -10.13
N ALA A 115 -11.07 -4.29 -10.29
CA ALA A 115 -11.53 -3.05 -10.89
C ALA A 115 -11.98 -3.33 -12.33
N GLY A 116 -13.30 -3.32 -12.55
CA GLY A 116 -13.90 -3.38 -13.88
C GLY A 116 -13.55 -2.11 -14.65
N LEU A 117 -12.60 -2.20 -15.57
CA LEU A 117 -12.43 -1.22 -16.64
C LEU A 117 -13.51 -1.49 -17.69
N GLY A 118 -14.63 -0.79 -17.56
CA GLY A 118 -15.62 -0.65 -18.64
C GLY A 118 -15.02 0.20 -19.76
N THR A 119 -14.84 -0.42 -20.92
CA THR A 119 -14.43 0.24 -22.17
C THR A 119 -15.58 1.11 -22.69
N PRO A 120 -15.36 2.36 -23.16
CA PRO A 120 -16.39 3.09 -23.87
C PRO A 120 -16.47 2.58 -25.32
N GLY A 121 -17.63 2.03 -25.68
CA GLY A 121 -17.99 1.67 -27.05
C GLY A 121 -18.40 2.91 -27.84
N ARG A 122 -17.63 3.09 -28.93
CA ARG A 122 -17.88 3.76 -30.23
C ARG A 122 -19.16 4.54 -30.46
#